data_AF-A0A9R1V3Z7-F1
#
_entry.id   AF-A0A9R1V3Z7-F1
#
_cell.length_a   1.000
_cell.length_b   1.000
_cell.length_c   1.000
_cell.angle_alpha   90.00
_cell.angle_beta   90.00
_cell.angle_gamma   90.00
#
_symmetry.space_group_name_H-M   'P 1'
#
loop_
_entity.id
_entity.type
_entity.pdbx_description
1 polymer ?
#
loop_
_entity_poly.entity_id
_entity_poly.type
_entity_poly.pdbx_seq_one_letter_code
_entity_poly.pdbx_strand_id
1 'polypeptide(L)'
;MYEFSIDIHMSWYVYPSDLNAFEVRNGFHSYEVNLEGTFISTWLGKDKFLAPYESNILPVNGSNMWESTPYTKPLPPIVRRMLGRPCMKIKRHVSEHQDRFSQVSSKGRIVQCQDCMQMGHN
;
A
#
# COMPACT_ATOMS: atom_id res chain seq x y z
N MET A 1 22.90 60.23 -21.35
CA MET A 1 22.75 59.33 -20.19
C MET A 1 21.74 58.27 -20.61
N TYR A 2 22.18 57.02 -20.71
CA TYR A 2 21.37 55.90 -21.21
C TYR A 2 20.62 55.32 -20.00
N GLU A 3 19.30 55.47 -19.97
CA GLU A 3 18.44 54.81 -18.97
C GLU A 3 18.43 53.31 -19.29
N PHE A 4 19.16 52.52 -18.50
CA PHE A 4 19.20 51.07 -18.64
C PHE A 4 17.91 50.50 -18.02
N SER A 5 16.84 50.43 -18.81
CA SER A 5 15.59 49.77 -18.40
C SER A 5 15.83 48.26 -18.35
N ILE A 6 15.92 47.70 -17.15
CA ILE A 6 16.01 46.25 -16.95
C ILE A 6 14.60 45.70 -17.18
N ASP A 7 14.38 45.06 -18.33
CA ASP A 7 13.22 44.17 -18.54
C ASP A 7 13.38 42.95 -17.63
N ILE A 8 12.95 43.11 -16.38
CA ILE A 8 12.77 41.98 -15.47
C ILE A 8 11.63 41.14 -16.02
N HIS A 9 11.96 40.05 -16.69
CA HIS A 9 11.00 39.03 -17.07
C HIS A 9 10.38 38.49 -15.79
N MET A 10 9.19 39.00 -15.50
CA MET A 10 8.47 38.86 -14.25
C MET A 10 7.75 37.51 -14.21
N SER A 11 8.56 36.44 -14.08
CA SER A 11 8.09 35.07 -13.92
C SER A 11 7.48 34.89 -12.53
N TRP A 12 6.33 34.23 -12.50
CA TRP A 12 5.69 33.82 -11.26
C TRP A 12 6.43 32.60 -10.68
N TYR A 13 6.85 32.70 -9.43
CA TYR A 13 7.46 31.60 -8.69
C TYR A 13 6.61 31.26 -7.47
N VAL A 14 6.35 29.97 -7.27
CA VAL A 14 5.58 29.44 -6.13
C VAL A 14 6.56 28.83 -5.13
N TYR A 15 6.57 29.36 -3.92
CA TYR A 15 7.39 28.88 -2.81
C TYR A 15 6.49 28.23 -1.76
N PRO A 16 6.76 26.98 -1.34
CA PRO A 16 6.06 26.40 -0.20
C PRO A 16 6.52 27.12 1.07
N SER A 17 5.64 27.89 1.71
CA SER A 17 5.96 28.56 2.97
C SER A 17 5.66 27.67 4.18
N ASP A 18 4.60 26.84 4.10
CA ASP A 18 4.27 25.77 5.05
C ASP A 18 3.26 24.76 4.43
N LEU A 19 2.89 23.70 5.15
CA LEU A 19 2.05 22.57 4.69
C LEU A 19 0.75 22.98 3.94
N ASN A 20 0.21 24.18 4.16
CA ASN A 20 -1.02 24.68 3.55
C ASN A 20 -0.93 26.13 3.00
N ALA A 21 0.26 26.72 2.96
CA ALA A 21 0.47 28.09 2.48
C ALA A 21 1.52 28.11 1.37
N PHE A 22 1.16 28.74 0.25
CA PHE A 22 2.07 28.99 -0.85
C PHE A 22 2.23 30.49 -1.03
N GLU A 23 3.48 30.94 -1.03
CA GLU A 23 3.83 32.29 -1.43
C GLU A 23 4.06 32.30 -2.93
N VAL A 24 3.37 33.20 -3.62
CA VAL A 24 3.62 33.41 -5.04
C VAL A 24 4.17 34.80 -5.24
N ARG A 25 5.36 34.88 -5.84
CA ARG A 25 6.12 36.12 -5.99
C ARG A 25 6.31 36.47 -7.45
N ASN A 26 6.22 37.77 -7.75
CA ASN A 26 6.56 38.33 -9.05
C ASN A 26 7.13 39.75 -8.89
N GLY A 27 8.46 39.87 -9.01
CA GLY A 27 9.16 41.14 -8.76
C GLY A 27 8.88 41.65 -7.34
N PHE A 28 8.25 42.82 -7.24
CA PHE A 28 7.90 43.47 -5.97
C PHE A 28 6.51 43.08 -5.42
N HIS A 29 5.74 42.25 -6.14
CA HIS A 29 4.44 41.79 -5.69
C HIS A 29 4.54 40.37 -5.13
N SER A 30 3.97 40.15 -3.95
CA SER A 30 3.78 38.82 -3.37
C SER A 30 2.35 38.65 -2.92
N TYR A 31 1.79 37.46 -3.12
CA TYR A 31 0.52 37.06 -2.54
C TYR A 31 0.66 35.73 -1.81
N GLU A 32 -0.02 35.64 -0.68
CA GLU A 32 -0.16 34.38 0.07
C GLU A 32 -1.45 33.70 -0.35
N VAL A 33 -1.35 32.45 -0.79
CA VAL A 33 -2.52 31.60 -1.03
C VAL A 33 -2.68 30.67 0.16
N ASN A 34 -3.72 30.91 0.96
CA ASN A 34 -4.14 29.98 2.00
C ASN A 34 -5.11 28.95 1.39
N LEU A 35 -4.71 27.68 1.38
CA LEU A 35 -5.49 26.59 0.79
C LEU A 35 -6.64 26.08 1.68
N GLU A 36 -6.70 26.51 2.94
CA GLU A 36 -7.64 25.96 3.92
C GLU A 36 -9.08 26.48 3.75
N GLY A 37 -9.30 27.53 2.96
CA GLY A 37 -10.57 28.27 2.97
C GLY A 37 -11.52 28.09 1.78
N THR A 38 -11.03 27.81 0.56
CA THR A 38 -11.83 28.11 -0.66
C THR A 38 -11.89 27.01 -1.72
N PHE A 39 -10.98 26.03 -1.73
CA PHE A 39 -10.92 25.00 -2.79
C PHE A 39 -10.99 23.56 -2.28
N ILE A 40 -10.84 23.36 -0.97
CA ILE A 40 -10.78 22.04 -0.35
C ILE A 40 -12.02 21.89 0.54
N SER A 41 -12.71 20.77 0.40
CA SER A 41 -13.84 20.43 1.27
C SER A 41 -13.41 20.40 2.73
N THR A 42 -14.26 20.92 3.62
CA THR A 42 -14.03 20.89 5.07
C THR A 42 -13.77 19.48 5.61
N TRP A 43 -14.27 18.44 4.95
CA TRP A 43 -14.05 17.03 5.29
C TRP A 43 -12.62 16.55 5.07
N LEU A 44 -11.86 17.21 4.20
CA LEU A 44 -10.46 16.89 3.88
C LEU A 44 -9.47 17.74 4.69
N GLY A 45 -9.97 18.58 5.60
CA GLY A 45 -9.14 19.37 6.50
C GLY A 45 -8.39 18.53 7.52
N LYS A 46 -7.23 19.01 7.95
CA LYS A 46 -6.39 18.38 8.97
C LYS A 46 -7.17 18.07 10.26
N ASP A 47 -8.03 18.98 10.67
CA ASP A 47 -8.85 18.79 11.88
C ASP A 47 -9.77 17.57 11.79
N LYS A 48 -10.36 17.32 10.61
CA LYS A 48 -11.21 16.15 10.38
C LYS A 48 -10.40 14.86 10.28
N PHE A 49 -9.20 14.94 9.73
CA PHE A 49 -8.26 13.81 9.74
C PHE A 49 -7.81 13.43 11.16
N LEU A 50 -7.58 14.42 12.02
CA LEU A 50 -7.12 14.20 13.40
C LEU A 50 -8.25 13.84 14.38
N ALA A 51 -9.49 14.30 14.13
CA ALA A 51 -10.65 14.02 14.97
C ALA A 51 -10.82 12.53 15.41
N PRO A 52 -10.70 11.52 14.53
CA PRO A 52 -10.81 10.12 14.96
C PRO A 52 -9.65 9.63 15.83
N TYR A 53 -8.50 10.31 15.81
CA TYR A 53 -7.33 9.99 16.62
C TYR A 53 -7.24 10.79 17.91
N GLU A 54 -8.15 11.74 18.15
CA GLU A 54 -8.22 12.52 19.39
C GLU A 54 -8.51 11.62 20.60
N SER A 55 -9.35 10.61 20.42
CA SER A 55 -9.62 9.60 21.45
C SER A 55 -8.62 8.45 21.38
N ASN A 56 -8.00 8.13 22.51
CA ASN A 56 -7.21 6.91 22.64
C ASN A 56 -8.14 5.68 22.65
N ILE A 57 -7.75 4.63 21.93
CA ILE A 57 -8.37 3.30 22.08
C ILE A 57 -8.01 2.81 23.48
N LEU A 58 -9.00 2.76 24.39
CA LEU A 58 -8.78 2.22 25.72
C LEU A 58 -8.45 0.73 25.62
N PRO A 59 -7.54 0.21 26.46
CA PRO A 59 -7.26 -1.21 26.50
C PRO A 59 -8.55 -1.94 26.86
N VAL A 60 -8.92 -2.92 26.02
CA VAL A 60 -10.01 -3.83 26.33
C VAL A 60 -9.50 -4.85 27.33
N ASN A 61 -10.34 -5.19 28.31
CA ASN A 61 -10.08 -6.27 29.25
C ASN A 61 -9.63 -7.55 28.52
N GLY A 62 -8.69 -8.29 29.11
CA GLY A 62 -8.30 -9.61 28.60
C GLY A 62 -9.50 -10.56 28.51
N SER A 63 -9.42 -11.53 27.59
CA SER A 63 -10.49 -12.51 27.37
C SER A 63 -10.85 -13.34 28.61
N ASN A 64 -9.92 -13.43 29.57
CA ASN A 64 -10.12 -14.06 30.88
C ASN A 64 -11.08 -13.30 31.80
N MET A 65 -11.31 -12.01 31.56
CA MET A 65 -12.21 -11.15 32.34
C MET A 65 -13.57 -10.95 31.65
N TRP A 66 -13.79 -11.54 30.47
CA TRP A 66 -15.07 -11.43 29.78
C TRP A 66 -16.09 -12.39 30.39
N GLU A 67 -17.33 -11.93 30.55
CA GLU A 67 -18.42 -12.78 31.02
C GLU A 67 -18.68 -13.93 30.02
N SER A 68 -18.97 -15.11 30.57
CA SER A 68 -19.33 -16.26 29.74
C SER A 68 -20.68 -16.00 29.09
N THR A 69 -20.74 -16.06 27.76
CA THR A 69 -21.99 -15.85 27.04
C THR A 69 -22.89 -17.09 27.13
N PRO A 70 -24.22 -16.92 27.30
CA PRO A 70 -25.17 -18.05 27.31
C PRO A 70 -25.42 -18.62 25.89
N TYR A 71 -24.85 -18.00 24.87
CA TYR A 71 -25.02 -18.38 23.48
C TYR A 71 -24.15 -19.59 23.12
N THR A 72 -24.72 -20.51 22.36
CA THR A 72 -23.96 -21.62 21.77
C THR A 72 -22.83 -21.05 20.91
N LYS A 73 -21.61 -21.58 21.09
CA LYS A 73 -20.47 -21.19 20.26
C LYS A 73 -20.82 -21.45 18.79
N PRO A 74 -20.49 -20.52 17.88
CA PRO A 74 -20.71 -20.76 16.46
C PRO A 74 -19.93 -22.00 16.04
N LEU A 75 -20.56 -22.84 15.21
CA LEU A 75 -19.86 -23.96 14.60
C LEU A 75 -18.71 -23.42 13.74
N PRO A 76 -17.59 -24.17 13.65
CA PRO A 76 -16.52 -23.78 12.72
C PRO A 76 -17.10 -23.66 11.31
N PRO A 77 -16.59 -22.72 10.49
CA PRO A 77 -16.95 -22.66 9.09
C PRO A 77 -16.77 -24.03 8.45
N ILE A 78 -17.74 -24.44 7.64
CA ILE A 78 -17.63 -25.70 6.89
C ILE A 78 -16.38 -25.58 6.02
N VAL A 79 -15.41 -26.48 6.24
CA VAL A 79 -14.19 -26.52 5.44
C VAL A 79 -14.58 -26.84 4.01
N ARG A 80 -14.49 -25.83 3.13
CA ARG A 80 -14.66 -26.02 1.69
C ARG A 80 -13.30 -26.22 1.08
N ARG A 81 -13.18 -27.23 0.20
CA ARG A 81 -12.05 -27.29 -0.72
C ARG A 81 -12.12 -26.04 -1.59
N MET A 82 -11.17 -25.12 -1.39
CA MET A 82 -11.03 -23.98 -2.29
C MET A 82 -10.86 -24.53 -3.71
N LEU A 83 -11.47 -23.85 -4.69
CA LEU A 83 -11.12 -24.10 -6.08
C LEU A 83 -9.60 -23.95 -6.17
N GLY A 84 -8.92 -25.05 -6.46
CA GLY A 84 -7.47 -25.06 -6.55
C GLY A 84 -7.03 -24.00 -7.55
N ARG A 85 -5.73 -23.68 -7.53
CA ARG A 85 -5.14 -22.76 -8.51
C ARG A 85 -5.71 -23.06 -9.89
N PRO A 86 -6.35 -22.08 -10.57
CA PRO A 86 -6.80 -22.28 -11.94
C PRO A 86 -5.65 -22.87 -12.72
N CYS A 87 -5.91 -24.02 -13.35
CA CYS A 87 -4.87 -24.68 -14.13
C CYS A 87 -4.38 -23.67 -15.15
N MET A 88 -3.08 -23.34 -15.13
CA MET A 88 -2.44 -22.40 -16.05
C MET A 88 -2.38 -23.04 -17.45
N LYS A 89 -3.53 -23.37 -18.02
CA LYS A 89 -3.65 -23.70 -19.44
C LYS A 89 -3.67 -22.38 -20.21
N ILE A 90 -2.56 -21.65 -20.13
CA ILE A 90 -2.31 -20.49 -20.98
C ILE A 90 -1.95 -21.05 -22.36
N LYS A 91 -2.68 -20.62 -23.40
CA LYS A 91 -2.25 -20.84 -24.79
C LYS A 91 -1.01 -19.96 -25.00
N ARG A 92 0.17 -20.59 -25.04
CA ARG A 92 1.45 -19.90 -25.27
C ARG A 92 1.49 -19.33 -26.68
N HIS A 93 2.08 -18.14 -26.82
CA HIS A 93 2.33 -17.56 -28.13
C HIS A 93 3.47 -18.32 -28.84
N VAL A 94 3.47 -18.33 -30.17
CA VAL A 94 4.46 -19.08 -31.00
C VAL A 94 5.90 -18.64 -30.74
N SER A 95 6.10 -17.42 -30.21
CA SER A 95 7.42 -16.87 -29.87
C SER A 95 7.95 -17.28 -28.49
N GLU A 96 7.16 -17.97 -27.65
CA GLU A 96 7.63 -18.43 -26.35
C GLU A 96 8.51 -19.68 -26.51
N HIS A 97 9.82 -19.54 -26.28
CA HIS A 97 10.76 -20.66 -26.28
C HIS A 97 10.46 -21.64 -25.12
N GLN A 98 10.47 -22.94 -25.42
CA GLN A 98 10.50 -23.97 -24.39
C GLN A 98 11.90 -24.00 -23.77
N ASP A 99 12.07 -23.45 -22.57
CA ASP A 99 13.18 -23.85 -21.72
C ASP A 99 12.94 -25.29 -21.27
N ARG A 100 13.31 -26.24 -22.14
CA ARG A 100 13.35 -27.68 -21.85
C ARG A 100 14.42 -28.05 -20.81
N PHE A 101 15.11 -27.04 -20.26
CA PHE A 101 16.28 -27.18 -19.40
C PHE A 101 16.04 -26.86 -17.92
N SER A 102 14.85 -26.41 -17.50
CA SER A 102 14.60 -26.18 -16.05
C SER A 102 14.20 -27.45 -15.28
N GLN A 103 14.00 -28.59 -15.97
CA GLN A 103 13.73 -29.85 -15.32
C GLN A 103 15.04 -30.54 -14.96
N VAL A 104 15.48 -30.33 -13.72
CA VAL A 104 16.52 -31.17 -13.11
C VAL A 104 15.96 -32.59 -13.02
N SER A 105 16.41 -33.47 -13.90
CA SER A 105 16.01 -34.88 -13.91
C SER A 105 16.41 -35.54 -12.58
N SER A 106 15.46 -36.18 -11.90
CA SER A 106 15.72 -36.98 -10.70
C SER A 106 16.49 -38.28 -10.98
N LYS A 107 16.68 -38.64 -12.27
CA LYS A 107 17.43 -39.83 -12.66
C LYS A 107 18.87 -39.74 -12.15
N GLY A 108 19.26 -40.71 -11.32
CA GLY A 108 20.60 -40.82 -10.75
C GLY A 108 20.77 -40.21 -9.35
N ARG A 109 19.74 -39.57 -8.78
CA ARG A 109 19.79 -39.06 -7.40
C ARG A 109 19.27 -40.10 -6.42
N ILE A 110 20.10 -40.50 -5.46
CA ILE A 110 19.64 -41.24 -4.29
C ILE A 110 18.94 -40.24 -3.38
N VAL A 111 17.65 -40.49 -3.15
CA VAL A 111 16.78 -39.71 -2.28
C VAL A 111 16.56 -40.46 -0.96
N GLN A 112 16.31 -39.72 0.11
CA GLN A 112 16.00 -40.26 1.42
C GLN A 112 14.49 -40.13 1.67
N CYS A 113 13.85 -41.22 2.07
CA CYS A 113 12.43 -41.23 2.39
C CYS A 113 12.15 -40.41 3.65
N GLN A 114 11.15 -39.52 3.61
CA GLN A 114 10.80 -38.70 4.79
C GLN A 114 10.12 -39.52 5.89
N ASP A 115 9.42 -40.60 5.52
CA ASP A 115 8.69 -41.42 6.47
C ASP A 115 9.59 -42.45 7.16
N CYS A 116 10.47 -43.13 6.41
CA CYS A 116 11.30 -44.21 6.96
C CYS A 116 12.81 -43.90 7.03
N MET A 117 13.25 -42.73 6.55
CA MET A 117 14.65 -42.27 6.56
C MET A 117 15.65 -43.14 5.79
N GLN A 118 15.19 -44.13 5.02
CA GLN A 118 16.05 -45.00 4.21
C GLN A 118 16.38 -44.38 2.85
N MET A 119 17.51 -44.79 2.27
CA MET A 119 18.00 -44.32 0.98
C MET A 119 17.44 -45.15 -0.18
N GLY A 120 17.22 -44.51 -1.32
CA GLY A 120 16.87 -45.17 -2.59
C GLY A 120 15.38 -45.16 -2.93
N HIS A 121 14.56 -44.50 -2.11
CA HIS A 121 13.16 -44.22 -2.41
C HIS A 121 12.73 -42.91 -1.73
N ASN A 122 11.63 -42.33 -2.21
CA ASN A 122 11.00 -41.14 -1.63
C ASN A 122 9.88 -41.56 -0.70
#